data_AF-A0AAW2T591-F1
#
_entry.id   AF-A0AAW2T591-F1
#
_cell.length_a   1.000
_cell.length_b   1.000
_cell.length_c   1.000
_cell.angle_alpha   90.00
_cell.angle_beta   90.00
_cell.angle_gamma   90.00
#
_symmetry.space_group_name_H-M   'P 1'
#
loop_
_entity.id
_entity.type
_entity.pdbx_description
1 polymer ?
#
loop_
_entity_poly.entity_id
_entity_poly.type
_entity_poly.pdbx_seq_one_letter_code
_entity_poly.pdbx_strand_id
1 'polypeptide(L)'
;MLPDMNLTTSGGDESQRTGDDGINNKYSCENVDNIAISNQELKRKRYHRHTLQQIQEMEVFFKQCPHPGNNQRKELSDKLGLEPSQVKFWFQNKQTQLKTWDEHHKNSNFNTENDELRAENMMYKDALTSACCRACGRAIVAGISSNEHRLRVDNARLREQIDDLAALVVELVGKPLVDDATIPSSPSSPTTNIEDVRRIMGKYKSEE
;
A
#
# COMPACT_ATOMS: atom_id res chain seq x y z
N MET A 1 -29.37 -9.42 6.15
CA MET A 1 -29.85 -8.15 6.75
C MET A 1 -28.84 -7.08 6.37
N LEU A 2 -29.24 -6.11 5.55
CA LEU A 2 -28.38 -4.98 5.17
C LEU A 2 -28.45 -3.93 6.28
N PRO A 3 -27.33 -3.35 6.75
CA PRO A 3 -27.37 -2.34 7.80
C PRO A 3 -28.02 -1.04 7.27
N ASP A 4 -28.88 -0.44 8.09
CA ASP A 4 -29.54 0.83 7.81
C ASP A 4 -28.53 1.99 7.79
N MET A 5 -28.40 2.62 6.62
CA MET A 5 -27.47 3.71 6.35
C MET A 5 -28.15 5.06 6.61
N ASN A 6 -28.31 5.44 7.88
CA ASN A 6 -28.68 6.80 8.26
C ASN A 6 -27.43 7.69 8.35
N LEU A 7 -27.26 8.59 7.38
CA LEU A 7 -26.26 9.65 7.41
C LEU A 7 -26.75 10.81 8.29
N THR A 8 -26.17 10.95 9.49
CA THR A 8 -26.16 12.22 10.23
C THR A 8 -24.80 12.88 9.98
N THR A 9 -24.81 13.97 9.22
CA THR A 9 -23.65 14.86 9.08
C THR A 9 -23.67 15.89 10.20
N SER A 10 -22.62 15.93 11.01
CA SER A 10 -22.33 17.03 11.92
C SER A 10 -20.84 17.16 12.15
N GLY A 11 -20.25 18.19 11.52
CA GLY A 11 -19.27 19.07 12.14
C GLY A 11 -17.86 18.58 12.40
N GLY A 12 -16.94 18.98 11.50
CA GLY A 12 -15.64 19.57 11.84
C GLY A 12 -14.51 18.65 12.32
N ASP A 13 -13.46 18.51 11.51
CA ASP A 13 -12.16 19.08 11.92
C ASP A 13 -11.24 19.29 10.71
N GLU A 14 -10.45 20.34 10.82
CA GLU A 14 -9.56 20.95 9.86
C GLU A 14 -8.17 20.31 9.96
N SER A 15 -7.59 19.83 8.86
CA SER A 15 -6.14 19.60 8.80
C SER A 15 -5.61 19.67 7.38
N GLN A 16 -4.77 20.68 7.19
CA GLN A 16 -3.96 20.99 6.02
C GLN A 16 -3.11 19.79 5.58
N ARG A 17 -3.14 19.45 4.29
CA ARG A 17 -1.98 18.89 3.58
C ARG A 17 -1.92 19.42 2.16
N THR A 18 -0.81 20.09 1.88
CA THR A 18 -0.30 20.52 0.58
C THR A 18 0.12 19.33 -0.27
N GLY A 19 -0.24 19.32 -1.56
CA GLY A 19 0.19 18.33 -2.54
C GLY A 19 -0.29 18.72 -3.93
N ASP A 20 0.58 19.44 -4.63
CA ASP A 20 0.51 19.81 -6.04
C ASP A 20 0.78 18.57 -6.89
N ASP A 21 -0.12 18.25 -7.84
CA ASP A 21 0.20 17.38 -8.98
C ASP A 21 -0.67 17.80 -10.17
N GLY A 22 -0.01 18.50 -11.11
CA GLY A 22 -0.60 19.06 -12.31
C GLY A 22 -1.05 18.01 -13.31
N ILE A 23 -2.31 18.12 -13.76
CA ILE A 23 -2.80 17.42 -14.94
C ILE A 23 -2.81 18.40 -16.11
N ASN A 24 -1.79 18.28 -16.96
CA ASN A 24 -1.71 18.87 -18.28
C ASN A 24 -2.66 18.13 -19.23
N ASN A 25 -3.78 18.75 -19.62
CA ASN A 25 -4.53 18.31 -20.79
C ASN A 25 -4.65 19.45 -21.80
N LYS A 26 -3.71 19.41 -22.74
CA LYS A 26 -3.57 20.30 -23.90
C LYS A 26 -4.41 19.75 -25.06
N TYR A 27 -5.62 20.27 -25.23
CA TYR A 27 -6.26 20.33 -26.55
C TYR A 27 -6.89 21.71 -26.73
N SER A 28 -6.25 22.46 -27.62
CA SER A 28 -6.62 23.79 -28.09
C SER A 28 -7.71 23.68 -29.14
N CYS A 29 -8.69 24.58 -29.11
CA CYS A 29 -9.35 25.06 -30.33
C CYS A 29 -9.55 26.57 -30.21
N GLU A 30 -8.63 27.31 -30.81
CA GLU A 30 -8.76 28.73 -31.08
C GLU A 30 -9.84 28.95 -32.13
N ASN A 31 -10.70 29.94 -31.90
CA ASN A 31 -11.10 30.91 -32.91
C ASN A 31 -11.56 32.17 -32.17
N VAL A 32 -10.79 33.23 -32.39
CA VAL A 32 -11.00 34.57 -31.84
C VAL A 32 -11.88 35.32 -32.83
N ASP A 33 -12.97 35.91 -32.36
CA ASP A 33 -13.37 37.25 -32.79
C ASP A 33 -14.23 37.91 -31.70
N ASN A 34 -13.72 39.06 -31.24
CA ASN A 34 -14.25 39.91 -30.19
C ASN A 34 -15.58 40.55 -30.61
N ILE A 35 -16.66 40.29 -29.85
CA ILE A 35 -17.76 41.25 -29.70
C ILE A 35 -18.07 41.42 -28.21
N ALA A 36 -17.66 42.58 -27.72
CA ALA A 36 -18.17 43.37 -26.60
C ALA A 36 -18.91 42.65 -25.45
N ILE A 37 -18.20 42.63 -24.32
CA ILE A 37 -18.64 42.58 -22.93
C ILE A 37 -20.14 42.91 -22.75
N SER A 38 -20.90 41.93 -22.28
CA SER A 38 -22.00 42.19 -21.34
C SER A 38 -21.73 41.37 -20.08
N ASN A 39 -21.62 42.09 -18.97
CA ASN A 39 -21.50 41.60 -17.61
C ASN A 39 -22.68 40.67 -17.25
N GLN A 40 -22.64 39.43 -17.70
CA GLN A 40 -23.33 38.34 -17.03
C GLN A 40 -22.26 37.51 -16.35
N GLU A 41 -22.17 37.72 -15.04
CA GLU A 41 -21.73 36.71 -14.08
C GLU A 41 -21.83 35.32 -14.68
N LEU A 42 -20.75 34.55 -14.60
CA LEU A 42 -20.75 33.11 -14.77
C LEU A 42 -21.75 32.51 -13.77
N LYS A 43 -23.04 32.59 -14.10
CA LYS A 43 -24.14 31.89 -13.44
C LYS A 43 -23.90 30.44 -13.76
N ARG A 44 -23.00 29.81 -12.98
CA ARG A 44 -22.89 28.36 -12.87
C ARG A 44 -24.33 27.87 -12.79
N LYS A 45 -24.77 27.11 -13.82
CA LYS A 45 -26.13 26.56 -13.88
C LYS A 45 -26.44 26.00 -12.49
N ARG A 46 -27.40 26.62 -11.81
CA ARG A 46 -27.76 26.25 -10.44
C ARG A 46 -28.30 24.82 -10.53
N TYR A 47 -27.48 23.84 -10.14
CA TYR A 47 -27.87 22.43 -10.17
C TYR A 47 -29.13 22.26 -9.34
N HIS A 48 -30.18 21.69 -9.94
CA HIS A 48 -31.41 21.41 -9.22
C HIS A 48 -31.21 20.16 -8.38
N ARG A 49 -31.42 20.27 -7.06
CA ARG A 49 -31.38 19.12 -6.16
C ARG A 49 -32.72 18.39 -6.23
N HIS A 50 -32.66 17.05 -6.25
CA HIS A 50 -33.85 16.23 -6.13
C HIS A 50 -34.48 16.41 -4.74
N THR A 51 -35.81 16.33 -4.68
CA THR A 51 -36.55 16.34 -3.41
C THR A 51 -36.30 15.05 -2.65
N LEU A 52 -36.56 15.06 -1.33
CA LEU A 52 -36.41 13.86 -0.51
C LEU A 52 -37.34 12.73 -1.00
N GLN A 53 -38.57 13.06 -1.40
CA GLN A 53 -39.52 12.09 -1.96
C GLN A 53 -38.99 11.47 -3.26
N GLN A 54 -38.41 12.27 -4.16
CA GLN A 54 -37.78 11.76 -5.38
C GLN A 54 -36.63 10.81 -5.08
N ILE A 55 -35.77 11.16 -4.12
CA ILE A 55 -34.66 10.30 -3.69
C ILE A 55 -35.19 8.99 -3.10
N GLN A 56 -36.17 9.05 -2.20
CA GLN A 56 -36.75 7.87 -1.56
C GLN A 56 -37.37 6.90 -2.57
N GLU A 57 -38.15 7.40 -3.52
CA GLU A 57 -38.74 6.57 -4.59
C GLU A 57 -37.66 5.93 -5.47
N MET A 58 -36.62 6.69 -5.84
CA MET A 58 -35.48 6.14 -6.58
C MET A 58 -34.72 5.07 -5.76
N GLU A 59 -34.58 5.25 -4.44
CA GLU A 59 -33.94 4.27 -3.55
C GLU A 59 -34.79 3.00 -3.38
N VAL A 60 -36.10 3.13 -3.26
CA VAL A 60 -37.04 2.00 -3.22
C VAL A 60 -36.96 1.21 -4.53
N PHE A 61 -36.90 1.89 -5.67
CA PHE A 61 -36.73 1.24 -6.96
C PHE A 61 -35.35 0.58 -7.08
N PHE A 62 -34.27 1.24 -6.63
CA PHE A 62 -32.90 0.73 -6.67
C PHE A 62 -32.74 -0.61 -5.95
N LYS A 63 -33.42 -0.79 -4.80
CA LYS A 63 -33.42 -2.07 -4.07
C LYS A 63 -33.95 -3.24 -4.90
N GLN A 64 -34.84 -2.97 -5.86
CA GLN A 64 -35.44 -3.99 -6.73
C GLN A 64 -34.67 -4.14 -8.04
N CYS A 65 -34.19 -3.03 -8.61
CA CYS A 65 -33.46 -3.01 -9.87
C CYS A 65 -32.32 -1.98 -9.81
N PRO A 66 -31.09 -2.40 -9.46
CA PRO A 66 -29.94 -1.50 -9.40
C PRO A 66 -29.51 -0.97 -10.77
N HIS A 67 -29.85 -1.68 -11.86
CA HIS A 67 -29.46 -1.34 -13.23
C HIS A 67 -30.71 -1.17 -14.13
N PRO A 68 -31.44 -0.06 -14.00
CA PRO A 68 -32.67 0.15 -14.77
C PRO A 68 -32.39 0.31 -16.27
N GLY A 69 -33.16 -0.42 -17.09
CA GLY A 69 -33.18 -0.27 -18.54
C GLY A 69 -33.88 1.03 -19.00
N ASN A 70 -33.85 1.32 -20.31
CA ASN A 70 -34.43 2.56 -20.86
C ASN A 70 -35.92 2.76 -20.51
N ASN A 71 -36.74 1.71 -20.65
CA ASN A 71 -38.17 1.79 -20.42
C ASN A 71 -38.48 2.05 -18.93
N GLN A 72 -37.79 1.35 -18.03
CA GLN A 72 -37.91 1.54 -16.58
C GLN A 72 -37.49 2.94 -16.14
N ARG A 73 -36.40 3.47 -16.73
CA ARG A 73 -35.97 4.85 -16.47
C ARG A 73 -37.02 5.86 -16.91
N LYS A 74 -37.66 5.64 -18.06
CA LYS A 74 -38.73 6.51 -18.57
C LYS A 74 -39.96 6.48 -17.67
N GLU A 75 -40.40 5.28 -17.27
CA GLU A 75 -41.54 5.14 -16.38
C GLU A 75 -41.27 5.81 -15.01
N LEU A 76 -40.08 5.61 -14.45
CA LEU A 76 -39.69 6.25 -13.20
C LEU A 76 -39.55 7.78 -13.35
N SER A 77 -39.06 8.26 -14.49
CA SER A 77 -38.96 9.70 -14.76
C SER A 77 -40.33 10.36 -14.87
N ASP A 78 -41.26 9.70 -15.56
CA ASP A 78 -42.64 10.17 -15.71
C ASP A 78 -43.36 10.22 -14.34
N LYS A 79 -43.17 9.20 -13.48
CA LYS A 79 -43.70 9.15 -12.12
C LYS A 79 -43.16 10.28 -11.22
N LEU A 80 -41.88 10.63 -11.37
CA LEU A 80 -41.18 11.58 -10.49
C LEU A 80 -41.15 13.02 -11.02
N GLY A 81 -41.66 13.26 -12.23
CA GLY A 81 -41.56 14.55 -12.90
C GLY A 81 -40.11 14.96 -13.19
N LEU A 82 -39.25 14.00 -13.52
CA LEU A 82 -37.83 14.21 -13.81
C LEU A 82 -37.54 13.95 -15.29
N GLU A 83 -36.40 14.43 -15.77
CA GLU A 83 -35.90 14.01 -17.08
C GLU A 83 -35.30 12.58 -16.99
N PRO A 84 -35.50 11.69 -17.98
CA PRO A 84 -34.90 10.36 -17.99
C PRO A 84 -33.37 10.35 -17.77
N SER A 85 -32.66 11.40 -18.21
CA SER A 85 -31.22 11.55 -17.99
C SER A 85 -30.86 11.76 -16.52
N GLN A 86 -31.67 12.51 -15.75
CA GLN A 86 -31.47 12.70 -14.31
C GLN A 86 -31.59 11.38 -13.56
N VAL A 87 -32.58 10.56 -13.92
CA VAL A 87 -32.73 9.21 -13.38
C VAL A 87 -31.50 8.37 -13.73
N LYS A 88 -31.06 8.37 -15.00
CA LYS A 88 -29.83 7.65 -15.40
C LYS A 88 -28.63 8.06 -14.54
N PHE A 89 -28.37 9.36 -14.39
CA PHE A 89 -27.23 9.84 -13.63
C PHE A 89 -27.35 9.56 -12.13
N TRP A 90 -28.55 9.63 -11.58
CA TRP A 90 -28.77 9.29 -10.17
C TRP A 90 -28.42 7.82 -9.90
N PHE A 91 -28.88 6.89 -10.74
CA PHE A 91 -28.56 5.47 -10.59
C PHE A 91 -27.06 5.21 -10.76
N GLN A 92 -26.44 5.81 -11.77
CA GLN A 92 -24.99 5.70 -11.98
C GLN A 92 -24.21 6.22 -10.76
N ASN A 93 -24.59 7.39 -10.22
CA ASN A 93 -23.95 7.95 -9.03
C ASN A 93 -24.16 7.09 -7.79
N LYS A 94 -25.37 6.55 -7.59
CA LYS A 94 -25.69 5.67 -6.46
C LYS A 94 -24.83 4.40 -6.50
N GLN A 95 -24.64 3.83 -7.69
CA GLN A 95 -23.77 2.66 -7.89
C GLN A 95 -22.31 2.97 -7.60
N THR A 96 -21.79 4.09 -8.11
CA THR A 96 -20.42 4.53 -7.80
C THR A 96 -20.23 4.75 -6.31
N GLN A 97 -21.16 5.43 -5.64
CA GLN A 97 -21.12 5.64 -4.18
C GLN A 97 -21.08 4.32 -3.41
N LEU A 98 -21.91 3.35 -3.80
CA LEU A 98 -21.93 2.04 -3.13
C LEU A 98 -20.60 1.29 -3.33
N LYS A 99 -20.07 1.32 -4.55
CA LYS A 99 -18.78 0.70 -4.86
C LYS A 99 -17.64 1.33 -4.05
N THR A 100 -17.58 2.66 -4.02
CA THR A 100 -16.57 3.38 -3.23
C THR A 100 -16.71 3.11 -1.73
N TRP A 101 -17.93 3.05 -1.21
CA TRP A 101 -18.15 2.72 0.20
C TRP A 101 -17.69 1.29 0.54
N ASP A 102 -18.03 0.32 -0.31
CA ASP A 102 -17.60 -1.08 -0.17
C ASP A 102 -16.08 -1.24 -0.26
N GLU A 103 -15.43 -0.55 -1.20
CA GLU A 103 -13.96 -0.50 -1.31
C GLU A 103 -13.31 0.08 -0.05
N HIS A 104 -13.83 1.20 0.46
CA HIS A 104 -13.34 1.80 1.71
C HIS A 104 -13.53 0.86 2.90
N HIS A 105 -14.70 0.22 3.02
CA HIS A 105 -14.97 -0.72 4.10
C HIS A 105 -14.03 -1.92 4.05
N LYS A 106 -13.84 -2.52 2.87
CA LYS A 106 -12.88 -3.61 2.66
C LYS A 106 -11.46 -3.19 3.00
N ASN A 107 -11.02 -2.01 2.54
CA ASN A 107 -9.69 -1.48 2.85
C ASN A 107 -9.50 -1.23 4.35
N SER A 108 -10.53 -0.73 5.04
CA SER A 108 -10.52 -0.56 6.49
C SER A 108 -10.37 -1.90 7.22
N ASN A 109 -11.08 -2.94 6.76
CA ASN A 109 -10.99 -4.28 7.32
C ASN A 109 -9.58 -4.88 7.11
N PHE A 110 -9.04 -4.77 5.88
CA PHE A 110 -7.68 -5.24 5.58
C PHE A 110 -6.61 -4.52 6.39
N ASN A 111 -6.74 -3.20 6.61
CA ASN A 111 -5.81 -2.46 7.46
C ASN A 111 -5.87 -2.94 8.91
N THR A 112 -7.07 -3.18 9.43
CA THR A 112 -7.27 -3.69 10.80
C THR A 112 -6.60 -5.06 10.96
N GLU A 113 -6.86 -5.98 10.02
CA GLU A 113 -6.23 -7.31 10.02
C GLU A 113 -4.70 -7.22 9.85
N ASN A 114 -4.19 -6.28 9.05
CA ASN A 114 -2.76 -6.07 8.91
C ASN A 114 -2.10 -5.60 10.20
N ASP A 115 -2.76 -4.69 10.92
CA ASP A 115 -2.26 -4.18 12.20
C ASP A 115 -2.27 -5.27 13.27
N GLU A 116 -3.29 -6.13 13.28
CA GLU A 116 -3.34 -7.33 14.14
C GLU A 116 -2.20 -8.29 13.83
N LEU A 117 -2.00 -8.64 12.55
CA LEU A 117 -0.90 -9.51 12.13
C LEU A 117 0.46 -8.91 12.45
N ARG A 118 0.64 -7.59 12.32
CA ARG A 118 1.88 -6.91 12.71
C ARG A 118 2.12 -6.98 14.22
N ALA A 119 1.08 -6.77 15.02
CA ALA A 119 1.16 -6.89 16.47
C ALA A 119 1.51 -8.33 16.89
N GLU A 120 0.86 -9.33 16.30
CA GLU A 120 1.14 -10.74 16.54
C GLU A 120 2.57 -11.11 16.12
N ASN A 121 3.01 -10.65 14.94
CA ASN A 121 4.37 -10.86 14.45
C ASN A 121 5.42 -10.22 15.37
N MET A 122 5.11 -9.03 15.92
CA MET A 122 5.97 -8.38 16.91
C MET A 122 6.07 -9.21 18.18
N MET A 123 4.95 -9.73 18.68
CA MET A 123 4.94 -10.63 19.85
C MET A 123 5.76 -11.90 19.61
N TYR A 124 5.62 -12.54 18.44
CA TYR A 124 6.43 -13.72 18.12
C TYR A 124 7.92 -13.38 18.03
N LYS A 125 8.28 -12.26 17.40
CA LYS A 125 9.68 -11.81 17.34
C LYS A 125 10.25 -11.51 18.72
N ASP A 126 9.49 -10.85 19.58
CA ASP A 126 9.90 -10.58 20.97
C ASP A 126 10.05 -11.86 21.78
N ALA A 127 9.10 -12.80 21.67
CA ALA A 127 9.20 -14.12 22.30
C ALA A 127 10.43 -14.90 21.82
N LEU A 128 10.73 -14.87 20.52
CA LEU A 128 11.93 -15.51 19.96
C LEU A 128 13.23 -14.82 20.38
N THR A 129 13.21 -13.50 20.51
CA THR A 129 14.38 -12.71 20.93
C THR A 129 14.66 -12.89 22.42
N SER A 130 13.62 -12.93 23.25
CA SER A 130 13.70 -13.14 24.70
C SER A 130 13.94 -14.61 25.09
N ALA A 131 13.59 -15.56 24.21
CA ALA A 131 13.85 -16.97 24.44
C ALA A 131 15.35 -17.23 24.61
N CYS A 132 15.74 -17.59 25.84
CA CYS A 132 17.11 -17.96 26.19
C CYS A 132 17.21 -19.46 26.52
N CYS A 133 18.35 -20.07 26.17
CA CYS A 133 18.64 -21.45 26.54
C CYS A 133 18.88 -21.54 28.06
N ARG A 134 18.01 -22.26 28.78
CA ARG A 134 18.09 -22.40 30.25
C ARG A 134 19.39 -23.02 30.77
N ALA A 135 20.12 -23.76 29.93
CA ALA A 135 21.39 -24.40 30.29
C ALA A 135 22.63 -23.49 30.07
N CYS A 136 22.55 -22.46 29.21
CA CYS A 136 23.71 -21.60 28.90
C CYS A 136 23.42 -20.09 28.84
N GLY A 137 22.19 -19.66 29.12
CA GLY A 137 21.79 -18.24 29.28
C GLY A 137 21.73 -17.40 28.00
N ARG A 138 22.01 -17.96 26.82
CA ARG A 138 22.06 -17.20 25.55
C ARG A 138 20.71 -17.16 24.83
N ALA A 139 20.38 -16.00 24.25
CA ALA A 139 19.22 -15.81 23.38
C ALA A 139 19.34 -16.66 22.10
N ILE A 140 18.23 -17.25 21.65
CA ILE A 140 18.20 -18.20 20.53
C ILE A 140 18.21 -17.50 19.16
N VAL A 141 17.73 -16.25 19.04
CA VAL A 141 17.42 -15.64 17.73
C VAL A 141 18.07 -14.27 17.45
N ALA A 142 18.85 -13.69 18.36
CA ALA A 142 19.66 -12.52 18.02
C ALA A 142 21.03 -12.97 17.46
N GLY A 143 21.20 -12.85 16.15
CA GLY A 143 22.32 -13.38 15.38
C GLY A 143 23.70 -13.16 16.03
N ILE A 144 24.44 -14.27 16.12
CA ILE A 144 25.73 -14.49 16.79
C ILE A 144 25.57 -14.84 18.28
N SER A 145 25.58 -16.15 18.56
CA SER A 145 25.73 -16.63 19.94
C SER A 145 27.03 -16.09 20.55
N SER A 146 27.08 -15.81 21.86
CA SER A 146 28.30 -15.29 22.51
C SER A 146 29.54 -16.20 22.29
N ASN A 147 29.34 -17.50 22.05
CA ASN A 147 30.43 -18.40 21.66
C ASN A 147 30.94 -18.13 20.24
N GLU A 148 30.04 -17.84 19.30
CA GLU A 148 30.40 -17.50 17.93
C GLU A 148 31.09 -16.13 17.83
N HIS A 149 30.67 -15.14 18.63
CA HIS A 149 31.37 -13.86 18.70
C HIS A 149 32.81 -14.06 19.22
N ARG A 150 32.97 -14.85 20.29
CA ARG A 150 34.29 -15.20 20.85
C ARG A 150 35.17 -15.91 19.83
N LEU A 151 34.64 -16.91 19.12
CA LEU A 151 35.38 -17.63 18.08
C LEU A 151 35.81 -16.71 16.93
N ARG A 152 35.02 -15.68 16.57
CA ARG A 152 35.42 -14.68 15.57
C ARG A 152 36.59 -13.82 16.07
N VAL A 153 36.56 -13.39 17.34
CA VAL A 153 37.66 -12.63 17.95
C VAL A 153 38.93 -13.48 18.04
N ASP A 154 38.82 -14.72 18.48
CA ASP A 154 39.96 -15.63 18.58
C ASP A 154 40.56 -15.97 17.20
N ASN A 155 39.72 -16.19 16.17
CA ASN A 155 40.20 -16.41 14.81
C ASN A 155 40.91 -15.18 14.23
N ALA A 156 40.44 -13.97 14.53
CA ALA A 156 41.12 -12.75 14.10
C ALA A 156 42.52 -12.65 14.74
N ARG A 157 42.63 -12.91 16.05
CA ARG A 157 43.92 -12.94 16.75
C ARG A 157 44.87 -14.01 16.22
N LEU A 158 44.35 -15.22 15.96
CA LEU A 158 45.17 -16.31 15.44
C LEU A 158 45.68 -16.00 14.02
N ARG A 159 44.89 -15.29 13.19
CA ARG A 159 45.34 -14.84 11.86
C ARG A 159 46.47 -13.82 11.96
N GLU A 160 46.37 -12.84 12.85
CA GLU A 160 47.44 -11.87 13.11
C GLU A 160 48.73 -12.58 13.55
N GLN A 161 48.63 -13.57 14.45
CA GLN A 161 49.78 -14.37 14.86
C GLN A 161 50.39 -15.19 13.73
N ILE A 162 49.56 -15.71 12.81
CA ILE A 162 50.04 -16.40 11.61
C ILE A 162 50.76 -15.43 10.69
N ASP A 163 50.22 -14.22 10.50
CA ASP A 163 50.82 -13.19 9.64
C ASP A 163 52.17 -12.72 10.20
N ASP A 164 52.27 -12.50 11.51
CA ASP A 164 53.52 -12.14 12.19
C ASP A 164 54.59 -13.24 12.06
N LEU A 165 54.20 -14.49 12.31
CA LEU A 165 55.11 -15.63 12.14
C LEU A 165 55.50 -15.83 10.68
N ALA A 166 54.59 -15.63 9.74
CA ALA A 166 54.88 -15.69 8.32
C ALA A 166 55.88 -14.60 7.93
N ALA A 167 55.74 -13.37 8.46
CA ALA A 167 56.67 -12.27 8.23
C ALA A 167 58.07 -12.60 8.78
N LEU A 168 58.15 -13.13 10.00
CA LEU A 168 59.43 -13.56 10.61
C LEU A 168 60.09 -14.70 9.84
N VAL A 169 59.30 -15.65 9.32
CA VAL A 169 59.84 -16.75 8.49
C VAL A 169 60.36 -16.23 7.15
N VAL A 170 59.68 -15.28 6.52
CA VAL A 170 60.17 -14.61 5.31
C VAL A 170 61.50 -13.90 5.60
N GLU A 171 61.62 -13.22 6.74
CA GLU A 171 62.84 -12.53 7.17
C GLU A 171 64.00 -13.51 7.42
N LEU A 172 63.72 -14.68 7.99
CA LEU A 172 64.75 -15.65 8.39
C LEU A 172 65.17 -16.63 7.27
N VAL A 173 64.25 -16.97 6.36
CA VAL A 173 64.43 -18.03 5.33
C VAL A 173 64.33 -17.47 3.91
N GLY A 174 63.92 -16.22 3.73
CA GLY A 174 63.83 -15.55 2.42
C GLY A 174 62.69 -16.05 1.52
N LYS A 175 61.82 -16.93 2.03
CA LYS A 175 60.66 -17.49 1.30
C LYS A 175 59.45 -17.60 2.25
N PRO A 176 58.25 -17.17 1.82
CA PRO A 176 57.04 -17.32 2.63
C PRO A 176 56.67 -18.80 2.78
N LEU A 177 56.26 -19.20 3.98
CA LEU A 177 55.90 -20.59 4.29
C LEU A 177 54.45 -20.96 3.88
N VAL A 178 53.74 -20.05 3.24
CA VAL A 178 52.39 -20.27 2.71
C VAL A 178 52.34 -19.78 1.28
N ASP A 179 52.20 -20.71 0.34
CA ASP A 179 51.81 -20.38 -1.03
C ASP A 179 50.39 -19.79 -1.00
N ASP A 180 50.20 -18.70 -1.76
CA ASP A 180 48.99 -17.89 -1.93
C ASP A 180 47.83 -18.65 -2.62
N ALA A 181 47.55 -19.87 -2.18
CA ALA A 181 46.47 -20.69 -2.67
C ALA A 181 45.84 -21.49 -1.52
N THR A 182 44.59 -21.15 -1.23
CA THR A 182 43.66 -21.85 -0.31
C THR A 182 43.55 -21.26 1.09
N ILE A 183 43.20 -19.98 1.19
CA ILE A 183 42.24 -19.57 2.23
C ILE A 183 40.86 -19.73 1.59
N PRO A 184 40.01 -20.69 2.01
CA PRO A 184 38.61 -20.67 1.61
C PRO A 184 38.03 -19.39 2.21
N SER A 185 37.72 -18.42 1.35
CA SER A 185 36.86 -17.32 1.73
C SER A 185 35.57 -17.93 2.27
N SER A 186 35.24 -17.59 3.52
CA SER A 186 33.97 -17.97 4.12
C SER A 186 32.83 -17.59 3.18
N PRO A 187 31.80 -18.44 3.00
CA PRO A 187 30.66 -18.09 2.19
C PRO A 187 30.03 -16.84 2.81
N SER A 188 29.97 -15.77 2.03
CA SER A 188 29.17 -14.61 2.39
C SER A 188 27.76 -15.09 2.69
N SER A 189 27.21 -14.63 3.81
CA SER A 189 25.78 -14.78 4.11
C SER A 189 24.98 -14.36 2.88
N PRO A 190 23.90 -15.07 2.50
CA PRO A 190 23.06 -14.63 1.43
C PRO A 190 22.35 -13.34 1.88
N THR A 191 22.93 -12.19 1.54
CA THR A 191 22.15 -10.96 1.37
C THR A 191 21.30 -11.20 0.15
N THR A 192 20.11 -11.76 0.35
CA THR A 192 19.07 -11.75 -0.67
C THR A 192 18.77 -10.29 -0.96
N ASN A 193 19.26 -9.84 -2.11
CA ASN A 193 18.98 -8.53 -2.64
C ASN A 193 17.45 -8.39 -2.78
N ILE A 194 16.87 -7.26 -2.36
CA ILE A 194 15.43 -6.99 -2.49
C ILE A 194 14.98 -7.14 -3.95
N GLU A 195 15.84 -6.83 -4.91
CA GLU A 195 15.60 -7.09 -6.33
C GLU A 195 15.50 -8.58 -6.68
N ASP A 196 16.23 -9.48 -6.01
CA ASP A 196 16.14 -10.93 -6.23
C ASP A 196 14.84 -11.51 -5.66
N VAL A 197 14.39 -11.02 -4.51
CA VAL A 197 13.07 -11.37 -3.96
C VAL A 197 11.95 -10.88 -4.88
N ARG A 198 12.06 -9.64 -5.41
CA ARG A 198 11.09 -9.09 -6.37
C ARG A 198 11.07 -9.89 -7.68
N ARG A 199 12.23 -10.40 -8.13
CA ARG A 199 12.36 -11.25 -9.33
C ARG A 199 11.74 -12.63 -9.14
N ILE A 200 11.85 -13.23 -7.95
CA ILE A 200 11.23 -14.52 -7.63
C ILE A 200 9.72 -14.37 -7.49
N MET A 201 9.25 -13.32 -6.79
CA MET A 201 7.82 -13.02 -6.64
C MET A 201 7.16 -12.59 -7.96
N GLY A 202 7.92 -11.99 -8.88
CA GLY A 202 7.44 -11.65 -10.23
C GLY A 202 7.23 -12.85 -11.16
N LYS A 203 7.80 -14.02 -10.84
CA LYS A 203 7.58 -15.26 -11.61
C LYS A 203 6.29 -16.00 -11.24
N TYR A 204 5.66 -15.66 -10.12
CA TYR A 204 4.38 -16.24 -9.70
C TYR A 204 3.15 -15.56 -10.28
N LYS A 205 3.32 -14.56 -11.17
CA LYS A 205 2.21 -13.76 -11.73
C LYS A 205 1.96 -13.98 -13.22
N SER A 206 2.51 -15.06 -13.79
CA SER A 206 2.40 -15.37 -15.22
C SER A 206 1.86 -16.77 -15.53
N GLU A 207 1.25 -17.44 -14.55
CA GLU A 207 0.47 -18.67 -14.76
C GLU A 207 -0.80 -18.60 -13.91
N GLU A 208 -1.74 -17.76 -14.34
CA GLU A 208 -3.21 -17.96 -14.30
C GLU A 208 -3.93 -16.87 -15.09
#